data_AF-A0A948FAP9-F1
#
_entry.id   AF-A0A948FAP9-F1
#
_cell.length_a   1.000
_cell.length_b   1.000
_cell.length_c   1.000
_cell.angle_alpha   90.00
_cell.angle_beta   90.00
_cell.angle_gamma   90.00
#
_symmetry.space_group_name_H-M   'P 1'
#
loop_
_entity.id
_entity.type
_entity.pdbx_description
1 polymer ?
#
loop_
_entity_poly.entity_id
_entity_poly.type
_entity_poly.pdbx_seq_one_letter_code
_entity_poly.pdbx_strand_id
1 'polypeptide(L)'
;MHPPPDNHDQHIIDFIDAAVDSEELIAWLAFLEKSPENLRLLHLAEIKSQMQQNNEERKIINIVELLNNQEILHAMNAVINEVYDSGMRTNKFLNKNKTNYNLLLSLLAAL
;
A
#
# COMPACT_ATOMS: atom_id res chain seq x y z
N MET A 1 -17.78 0.54 -27.34
CA MET A 1 -16.92 -0.32 -26.51
C MET A 1 -16.40 0.58 -25.40
N HIS A 2 -16.85 0.37 -24.15
CA HIS A 2 -16.27 1.09 -23.01
C HIS A 2 -14.85 0.55 -22.81
N PRO A 3 -13.84 1.42 -22.57
CA PRO A 3 -12.55 0.93 -22.11
C PRO A 3 -12.77 0.14 -20.80
N PRO A 4 -12.04 -0.97 -20.58
CA PRO A 4 -12.05 -1.60 -19.26
C PRO A 4 -11.70 -0.52 -18.24
N PRO A 5 -12.37 -0.46 -17.07
CA PRO A 5 -12.01 0.51 -16.05
C PRO A 5 -10.52 0.33 -15.78
N ASP A 6 -9.76 1.41 -15.93
CA ASP A 6 -8.36 1.44 -15.55
C ASP A 6 -8.27 0.80 -14.16
N ASN A 7 -7.56 -0.32 -14.08
CA ASN A 7 -7.44 -1.17 -12.90
C ASN A 7 -6.59 -0.47 -11.82
N HIS A 8 -6.94 0.77 -11.46
CA HIS A 8 -6.29 1.58 -10.43
C HIS A 8 -6.19 0.80 -9.11
N ASP A 9 -7.24 0.04 -8.79
CA ASP A 9 -7.32 -0.78 -7.58
C ASP A 9 -6.40 -2.01 -7.64
N GLN A 10 -6.11 -2.54 -8.84
CA GLN A 10 -5.32 -3.76 -8.97
C GLN A 10 -3.89 -3.57 -8.44
N HIS A 11 -3.28 -2.41 -8.68
CA HIS A 11 -1.92 -2.12 -8.21
C HIS A 11 -1.86 -2.03 -6.68
N ILE A 12 -2.93 -1.57 -6.04
CA ILE A 12 -3.06 -1.55 -4.58
C ILE A 12 -3.18 -2.97 -4.05
N ILE A 13 -4.01 -3.80 -4.69
CA ILE A 13 -4.17 -5.22 -4.35
C ILE A 13 -2.84 -5.96 -4.51
N ASP A 14 -2.13 -5.73 -5.61
CA ASP A 14 -0.83 -6.36 -5.89
C ASP A 14 0.22 -5.94 -4.85
N PHE A 15 0.21 -4.67 -4.41
CA PHE A 15 1.06 -4.20 -3.32
C PHE A 15 0.70 -4.85 -1.98
N ILE A 16 -0.59 -4.99 -1.66
CA ILE A 16 -1.05 -5.68 -0.44
C ILE A 16 -0.63 -7.14 -0.47
N ASP A 17 -0.83 -7.84 -1.59
CA ASP A 17 -0.40 -9.25 -1.76
C ASP A 17 1.12 -9.37 -1.54
N ALA A 18 1.92 -8.50 -2.17
CA ALA A 18 3.38 -8.48 -1.99
C ALA A 18 3.81 -8.20 -0.55
N ALA A 19 3.09 -7.32 0.16
CA ALA A 19 3.37 -7.02 1.56
C ALA A 19 3.00 -8.19 2.47
N VAL A 20 1.84 -8.81 2.28
CA VAL A 20 1.38 -9.97 3.05
C VAL A 20 2.36 -11.15 2.90
N ASP A 21 2.95 -11.33 1.72
CA ASP A 21 3.93 -12.39 1.45
C ASP A 21 5.35 -12.05 1.93
N SER A 22 5.59 -10.85 2.48
CA SER A 22 6.91 -10.37 2.89
C SER A 22 6.91 -9.77 4.30
N GLU A 23 7.40 -10.55 5.28
CA GLU A 23 7.59 -10.08 6.67
C GLU A 23 8.48 -8.82 6.75
N GLU A 24 9.45 -8.69 5.84
CA GLU A 24 10.31 -7.52 5.74
C GLU A 24 9.52 -6.27 5.35
N LEU A 25 8.60 -6.38 4.38
CA LEU A 25 7.77 -5.27 3.93
C LEU A 25 6.78 -4.84 5.02
N ILE A 26 6.19 -5.81 5.75
CA ILE A 26 5.33 -5.53 6.91
C ILE A 26 6.12 -4.78 7.99
N ALA A 27 7.32 -5.27 8.33
CA ALA A 27 8.17 -4.63 9.32
C ALA A 27 8.57 -3.21 8.91
N TRP A 28 8.89 -3.01 7.62
CA TRP A 28 9.21 -1.70 7.07
C TRP A 28 8.03 -0.73 7.16
N LEU A 29 6.83 -1.15 6.75
CA LEU A 29 5.64 -0.30 6.84
C LEU A 29 5.27 0.03 8.30
N ALA A 30 5.43 -0.91 9.22
CA ALA A 30 5.24 -0.68 10.66
C ALA A 30 6.29 0.28 11.23
N PHE A 31 7.53 0.23 10.72
CA PHE A 31 8.58 1.19 11.06
C PHE A 31 8.25 2.59 10.55
N LEU A 32 7.79 2.73 9.30
CA LEU A 32 7.39 4.02 8.73
C LEU A 32 6.25 4.68 9.52
N GLU A 33 5.28 3.89 9.99
CA GLU A 33 4.14 4.40 10.76
C GLU A 33 4.55 4.95 12.13
N LYS A 34 5.55 4.33 12.77
CA LYS A 34 6.10 4.76 14.07
C LYS A 34 7.15 5.87 13.92
N SER A 35 7.62 6.12 12.71
CA SER A 35 8.68 7.09 12.45
C SER A 35 8.15 8.53 12.49
N PRO A 36 8.93 9.48 13.04
CA PRO A 36 8.67 10.91 12.86
C PRO A 36 8.56 11.27 11.37
N GLU A 37 7.74 12.27 11.04
CA GLU A 37 7.44 12.64 9.65
C GLU A 37 8.70 12.93 8.83
N ASN A 38 9.67 13.66 9.39
CA ASN A 38 10.94 13.96 8.72
C ASN A 38 11.76 12.70 8.40
N LEU A 39 11.74 11.70 9.29
CA LEU A 39 12.43 10.44 9.08
C LEU A 39 11.70 9.59 8.04
N ARG A 40 10.35 9.52 8.12
CA ARG A 40 9.52 8.85 7.12
C ARG A 40 9.75 9.42 5.72
N LEU A 41 9.75 10.74 5.58
CA LEU A 41 10.04 11.45 4.33
C LEU A 41 11.40 11.04 3.74
N LEU A 42 12.42 10.97 4.58
CA LEU A 42 13.76 10.58 4.15
C LEU A 42 13.79 9.13 3.63
N HIS A 43 13.21 8.20 4.37
CA HIS A 43 13.15 6.78 3.97
C HIS A 43 12.34 6.57 2.69
N LEU A 44 11.19 7.24 2.55
CA LEU A 44 10.37 7.15 1.34
C LEU A 44 11.11 7.72 0.12
N ALA A 45 11.85 8.81 0.29
CA ALA A 45 12.67 9.39 -0.79
C ALA A 45 13.81 8.45 -1.21
N GLU A 46 14.46 7.79 -0.25
CA GLU A 46 15.52 6.81 -0.51
C GLU A 46 14.99 5.60 -1.28
N ILE A 47 13.90 4.99 -0.81
CA ILE A 47 13.27 3.84 -1.47
C ILE A 47 12.80 4.22 -2.87
N LYS A 48 12.15 5.37 -3.04
CA LYS A 48 11.74 5.87 -4.36
C LYS A 48 12.94 5.98 -5.31
N SER A 49 14.07 6.52 -4.86
CA SER A 49 15.28 6.62 -5.67
C SER A 49 15.80 5.23 -6.08
N GLN A 50 15.80 4.26 -5.18
CA GLN A 50 16.23 2.89 -5.47
C GLN A 50 15.31 2.20 -6.48
N MET A 51 14.00 2.32 -6.30
CA MET A 51 12.99 1.78 -7.22
C MET A 51 13.13 2.37 -8.62
N GLN A 52 13.39 3.67 -8.73
CA GLN A 52 13.65 4.33 -10.02
C GLN A 52 14.90 3.78 -10.71
N GLN A 53 15.97 3.52 -9.95
CA GLN A 53 17.21 2.94 -10.49
C GLN A 53 17.01 1.50 -10.97
N ASN A 54 16.14 0.74 -10.29
CA ASN A 54 15.83 -0.64 -10.62
C ASN A 54 14.79 -0.80 -11.75
N ASN A 55 14.28 0.32 -12.32
CA ASN A 55 13.19 0.34 -13.30
C ASN A 55 11.91 -0.35 -12.80
N GLU A 56 11.62 -0.21 -11.50
CA GLU A 56 10.36 -0.68 -10.92
C GLU A 56 9.15 -0.03 -11.59
N GLU A 57 8.01 -0.73 -11.54
CA GLU A 57 6.79 -0.21 -12.13
C GLU A 57 6.40 1.13 -11.51
N ARG A 58 6.16 2.13 -12.36
CA ARG A 58 5.80 3.49 -11.93
C ARG A 58 4.60 3.53 -10.99
N LYS A 59 3.69 2.57 -11.12
CA LYS A 59 2.49 2.47 -10.26
C LYS A 59 2.83 2.06 -8.83
N ILE A 60 3.82 1.20 -8.63
CA ILE A 60 4.33 0.85 -7.29
C ILE A 60 5.07 2.03 -6.68
N ILE A 61 5.89 2.74 -7.49
CA ILE A 61 6.55 3.97 -7.04
C ILE A 61 5.54 5.00 -6.55
N ASN A 62 4.44 5.19 -7.28
CA ASN A 62 3.36 6.08 -6.86
C ASN A 62 2.75 5.64 -5.52
N ILE A 63 2.52 4.34 -5.29
CA ILE A 63 2.01 3.84 -3.99
C ILE A 63 2.97 4.24 -2.86
N VAL A 64 4.29 4.08 -3.04
CA VAL A 64 5.29 4.46 -2.04
C VAL A 64 5.25 5.97 -1.73
N GLU A 65 5.02 6.82 -2.72
CA GLU A 65 4.86 8.27 -2.49
C GLU A 65 3.64 8.58 -1.61
N LEU A 66 2.54 7.85 -1.80
CA LEU A 66 1.29 8.05 -1.08
C LEU A 66 1.41 7.66 0.41
N LEU A 67 2.35 6.77 0.76
CA LEU A 67 2.64 6.39 2.15
C LEU A 67 3.22 7.55 2.99
N ASN A 68 3.57 8.69 2.37
CA ASN A 68 3.92 9.88 3.13
C ASN A 68 2.71 10.47 3.88
N ASN A 69 1.51 10.29 3.35
CA ASN A 69 0.28 10.64 4.04
C ASN A 69 0.03 9.63 5.17
N GLN A 70 -0.01 10.14 6.41
CA GLN A 70 -0.13 9.31 7.60
C GLN A 70 -1.45 8.51 7.65
N GLU A 71 -2.56 9.08 7.16
CA GLU A 71 -3.86 8.38 7.13
C GLU A 71 -3.84 7.24 6.12
N ILE A 72 -3.22 7.46 4.95
CA ILE A 72 -3.04 6.43 3.92
C ILE A 72 -2.14 5.31 4.43
N LEU A 73 -1.01 5.66 5.06
CA LEU A 73 -0.09 4.67 5.65
C LEU A 73 -0.79 3.84 6.73
N HIS A 74 -1.55 4.48 7.61
CA HIS A 74 -2.31 3.79 8.65
C HIS A 74 -3.37 2.84 8.05
N ALA A 75 -4.15 3.32 7.09
CA ALA A 75 -5.16 2.51 6.42
C ALA A 75 -4.53 1.33 5.65
N MET A 76 -3.39 1.56 4.98
CA MET A 76 -2.63 0.52 4.29
C MET A 76 -2.15 -0.56 5.25
N ASN A 77 -1.53 -0.16 6.37
CA ASN A 77 -1.09 -1.10 7.41
C ASN A 77 -2.25 -1.89 8.00
N ALA A 78 -3.39 -1.24 8.26
CA ALA A 78 -4.56 -1.92 8.79
C ALA A 78 -5.05 -3.01 7.82
N VAL A 79 -5.15 -2.70 6.53
CA VAL A 79 -5.58 -3.69 5.51
C VAL A 79 -4.59 -4.85 5.40
N ILE A 80 -3.29 -4.57 5.32
CA ILE A 80 -2.26 -5.62 5.20
C ILE A 80 -2.29 -6.55 6.41
N ASN A 81 -2.37 -6.01 7.63
CA ASN A 81 -2.45 -6.83 8.84
C ASN A 81 -3.75 -7.65 8.88
N GLU A 82 -4.89 -7.07 8.52
CA GLU A 82 -6.16 -7.82 8.47
C GLU A 82 -6.11 -8.98 7.46
N VAL A 83 -5.51 -8.77 6.29
CA VAL A 83 -5.34 -9.83 5.29
C VAL A 83 -4.38 -10.90 5.81
N TYR A 84 -3.21 -10.49 6.31
CA TYR A 84 -2.19 -11.37 6.87
C TYR A 84 -2.76 -12.26 8.00
N ASP A 85 -3.42 -11.65 8.98
CA ASP A 85 -4.03 -12.35 10.13
C ASP A 85 -5.17 -13.28 9.69
N SER A 86 -5.86 -12.97 8.61
CA SER A 86 -6.95 -13.81 8.10
C SER A 86 -6.49 -15.12 7.48
N GLY A 87 -5.22 -15.21 7.05
CA GLY A 87 -4.68 -16.34 6.29
C GLY A 87 -5.38 -16.59 4.94
N MET A 88 -6.13 -15.60 4.43
CA MET A 88 -6.84 -15.68 3.16
C MET A 88 -6.13 -14.85 2.08
N ARG A 89 -6.24 -15.28 0.82
CA ARG A 89 -5.85 -14.44 -0.32
C ARG A 89 -6.57 -13.09 -0.28
N THR A 90 -5.87 -11.99 -0.56
CA THR A 90 -6.38 -10.60 -0.49
C THR A 90 -7.74 -10.45 -1.17
N ASN A 91 -7.87 -10.86 -2.44
CA ASN A 91 -9.13 -10.79 -3.17
C ASN A 91 -10.31 -11.52 -2.49
N LYS A 92 -10.06 -12.62 -1.78
CA LYS A 92 -11.09 -13.37 -1.03
C LYS A 92 -11.44 -12.68 0.29
N PHE A 93 -10.44 -12.15 1.00
CA PHE A 93 -10.64 -11.38 2.22
C PHE A 93 -11.45 -10.11 1.92
N LEU A 94 -11.01 -9.33 0.93
CA LEU A 94 -11.67 -8.11 0.52
C LEU A 94 -13.12 -8.39 0.17
N ASN A 95 -13.49 -9.47 -0.52
CA ASN A 95 -14.91 -9.75 -0.80
C ASN A 95 -15.81 -9.99 0.45
N LYS A 96 -15.24 -10.20 1.64
CA LYS A 96 -15.98 -10.46 2.88
C LYS A 96 -15.89 -9.31 3.90
N ASN A 97 -14.75 -8.66 4.02
CA ASN A 97 -14.53 -7.53 4.92
C ASN A 97 -13.75 -6.44 4.17
N LYS A 98 -14.35 -5.25 4.02
CA LYS A 98 -13.78 -4.13 3.27
C LYS A 98 -13.69 -2.85 4.08
N THR A 99 -13.85 -2.85 5.41
CA THR A 99 -13.98 -1.57 6.14
C THR A 99 -12.72 -0.70 5.99
N ASN A 100 -11.54 -1.24 6.33
CA ASN A 100 -10.28 -0.49 6.17
C ASN A 100 -9.87 -0.34 4.70
N TYR A 101 -10.21 -1.31 3.85
CA TYR A 101 -9.94 -1.22 2.42
C TYR A 101 -10.78 -0.14 1.73
N ASN A 102 -12.05 0.01 2.09
CA ASN A 102 -12.91 1.09 1.59
C ASN A 102 -12.44 2.46 2.11
N LEU A 103 -11.95 2.52 3.35
CA LEU A 103 -11.31 3.73 3.88
C LEU A 103 -10.04 4.08 3.09
N LEU A 104 -9.19 3.08 2.80
CA LEU A 104 -8.00 3.28 1.97
C LEU A 104 -8.40 3.80 0.58
N LEU A 105 -9.39 3.19 -0.07
CA LEU A 105 -9.87 3.66 -1.38
C LEU A 105 -10.46 5.07 -1.32
N SER A 106 -11.20 5.43 -0.27
CA SER A 106 -11.77 6.77 -0.14
C SER A 106 -10.71 7.84 0.09
N LEU A 107 -9.66 7.54 0.88
CA LEU A 107 -8.51 8.42 1.07
C LEU A 107 -7.74 8.62 -0.23
N LEU A 108 -7.52 7.54 -1.00
CA LEU A 108 -6.82 7.59 -2.28
C LEU A 108 -7.60 8.37 -3.35
N ALA A 109 -8.93 8.30 -3.34
CA ALA A 109 -9.79 9.04 -4.26
C ALA A 109 -9.91 10.55 -3.92
N ALA A 110 -9.50 10.96 -2.72
CA ALA A 110 -9.59 12.34 -2.24
C ALA A 110 -8.33 13.19 -2.51
N LEU A 111 -7.29 12.58 -3.10
CA LEU A 111 -6.03 13.22 -3.49
C LEU A 111 -6.07 13.77 -4.92
#